data_AF-A0AB34IPY3-F1
#
_entry.id   AF-A0AB34IPY3-F1
#
_cell.length_a   1.000
_cell.length_b   1.000
_cell.length_c   1.000
_cell.angle_alpha   90.00
_cell.angle_beta   90.00
_cell.angle_gamma   90.00
#
_symmetry.space_group_name_H-M   'P 1'
#
loop_
_entity.id
_entity.type
_entity.pdbx_description
1 polymer ?
#
loop_
_entity_poly.entity_id
_entity_poly.type
_entity_poly.pdbx_seq_one_letter_code
_entity_poly.pdbx_strand_id
1 'polypeptide(L)'
;MASAEPLLEPSVPAGVGVLAATLSLAKTCVGTGVLALPYGFVQGRLLSFPSLVLLGGWNWVTSLQLLQAHAAAAREGLVGGARGASAYSQLSRVALGLGGQCLADGSLVLLLLGVCVGLQIQAGGLLAYATGQSRQACVAFTALLLLPLVLQRSMHGLAHVSIFGLAVLLFGLVVVAAYGVTTYGVPALSSRRGPRCATSSLRGDSMLWWCLQLLGLDSKGSRANGHRLLRSR
;
A
#
# COMPACT_ATOMS: atom_id res chain seq x y z
N MET A 1 -49.52 -11.78 9.53
CA MET A 1 -48.40 -12.35 10.32
C MET A 1 -47.74 -13.41 9.45
N ALA A 2 -46.80 -12.99 8.60
CA ALA A 2 -46.07 -13.88 7.70
C ALA A 2 -44.78 -14.30 8.41
N SER A 3 -44.69 -15.60 8.70
CA SER A 3 -43.51 -16.25 9.25
C SER A 3 -42.39 -16.16 8.22
N ALA A 4 -41.35 -15.39 8.54
CA ALA A 4 -40.15 -15.33 7.72
C ALA A 4 -39.42 -16.68 7.81
N GLU A 5 -39.45 -17.45 6.74
CA GLU A 5 -38.54 -18.59 6.58
C GLU A 5 -37.08 -18.10 6.64
N PRO A 6 -36.20 -18.77 7.39
CA PRO A 6 -34.76 -18.49 7.40
C PRO A 6 -34.16 -19.01 6.08
N LEU A 7 -34.30 -18.21 5.01
CA LEU A 7 -33.69 -18.46 3.72
C LEU A 7 -32.18 -18.26 3.80
N LEU A 8 -31.49 -19.41 3.91
CA LEU A 8 -30.08 -19.62 3.56
C LEU A 8 -29.09 -18.74 4.34
N GLU A 9 -28.55 -19.31 5.43
CA GLU A 9 -27.13 -19.08 5.73
C GLU A 9 -26.36 -19.31 4.42
N PRO A 10 -25.65 -18.31 3.87
CA PRO A 10 -24.59 -18.63 2.96
C PRO A 10 -23.60 -19.44 3.78
N SER A 11 -23.62 -20.76 3.59
CA SER A 11 -22.55 -21.65 4.00
C SER A 11 -21.30 -21.15 3.29
N VAL A 12 -20.61 -20.19 3.91
CA VAL A 12 -19.20 -19.96 3.66
C VAL A 12 -18.63 -21.36 3.81
N PRO A 13 -18.09 -21.98 2.74
CA PRO A 13 -17.56 -23.33 2.84
C PRO A 13 -16.66 -23.33 4.07
N ALA A 14 -16.98 -24.19 5.04
CA ALA A 14 -16.47 -24.17 6.42
C ALA A 14 -14.96 -24.45 6.54
N GLY A 15 -14.21 -24.18 5.48
CA GLY A 15 -12.79 -24.42 5.32
C GLY A 15 -12.06 -23.34 4.51
N VAL A 16 -12.60 -22.12 4.34
CA VAL A 16 -11.69 -20.98 4.10
C VAL A 16 -10.94 -20.76 5.40
N GLY A 17 -9.87 -21.54 5.57
CA GLY A 17 -9.13 -21.60 6.83
C GLY A 17 -8.66 -20.22 7.23
N VAL A 18 -8.55 -19.99 8.55
CA VAL A 18 -7.90 -18.80 9.13
C VAL A 18 -6.56 -18.51 8.43
N LEU A 19 -5.86 -19.55 7.98
CA LEU A 19 -4.66 -19.45 7.16
C LEU A 19 -4.85 -18.69 5.83
N ALA A 20 -5.92 -18.96 5.08
CA ALA A 20 -6.18 -18.27 3.81
C ALA A 20 -6.53 -16.78 4.03
N ALA A 21 -7.28 -16.48 5.10
CA ALA A 21 -7.59 -15.11 5.49
C ALA A 21 -6.33 -14.35 5.95
N THR A 22 -5.51 -14.97 6.82
CA THR A 22 -4.24 -14.39 7.29
C THR A 22 -3.25 -14.21 6.14
N LEU A 23 -3.13 -15.16 5.21
CA LEU A 23 -2.29 -15.01 4.01
C LEU A 23 -2.77 -13.88 3.11
N SER A 24 -4.09 -13.72 2.94
CA SER A 24 -4.65 -12.62 2.14
C SER A 24 -4.37 -11.28 2.80
N LEU A 25 -4.55 -11.17 4.12
CA LEU A 25 -4.19 -9.96 4.88
C LEU A 25 -2.69 -9.68 4.81
N ALA A 26 -1.85 -10.69 5.05
CA ALA A 26 -0.41 -10.57 4.95
C ALA A 26 0.01 -10.08 3.56
N LYS A 27 -0.61 -10.59 2.49
CA LYS A 27 -0.37 -10.12 1.13
C LYS A 27 -0.72 -8.64 0.95
N THR A 28 -1.85 -8.19 1.49
CA THR A 28 -2.22 -6.77 1.42
C THR A 28 -1.25 -5.87 2.19
N CYS A 29 -0.65 -6.38 3.27
CA CYS A 29 0.37 -5.67 4.04
C CYS A 29 1.76 -5.68 3.36
N VAL A 30 2.13 -6.80 2.73
CA VAL A 30 3.37 -6.97 1.95
C VAL A 30 3.16 -6.40 0.54
N GLY A 31 2.91 -5.09 0.48
CA GLY A 31 2.73 -4.34 -0.76
C GLY A 31 3.87 -3.36 -1.03
N THR A 32 3.55 -2.31 -1.78
CA THR A 32 4.46 -1.19 -2.09
C THR A 32 5.04 -0.52 -0.83
N GLY A 33 4.31 -0.57 0.29
CA GLY A 33 4.75 -0.03 1.57
C GLY A 33 6.09 -0.62 2.03
N VAL A 34 6.33 -1.91 1.81
CA VAL A 34 7.60 -2.55 2.19
C VAL A 34 8.77 -1.99 1.38
N LEU A 35 8.55 -1.64 0.12
CA LEU A 35 9.57 -1.03 -0.75
C LEU A 35 9.85 0.43 -0.38
N ALA A 36 8.92 1.10 0.30
CA ALA A 36 9.11 2.45 0.84
C ALA A 36 9.83 2.46 2.20
N LEU A 37 9.86 1.32 2.92
CA LEU A 37 10.47 1.24 4.26
C LEU A 37 11.95 1.66 4.27
N PRO A 38 12.84 1.18 3.37
CA PRO A 38 14.25 1.58 3.39
C PRO A 38 14.42 3.10 3.28
N TYR A 39 13.62 3.75 2.44
CA TYR A 39 13.64 5.21 2.30
C TYR A 39 13.17 5.90 3.59
N GLY A 40 12.10 5.39 4.21
CA GLY A 40 11.63 5.85 5.52
C GLY A 40 12.67 5.69 6.64
N PHE A 41 13.44 4.61 6.64
CA PHE A 41 14.54 4.40 7.59
C PHE A 41 15.70 5.36 7.36
N VAL A 42 16.08 5.61 6.10
CA VAL A 42 17.14 6.57 5.74
C VAL A 42 16.77 7.99 6.18
N GLN A 43 15.50 8.39 6.01
CA GLN A 43 15.03 9.73 6.42
C GLN A 43 14.74 9.83 7.92
N GLY A 44 14.03 8.86 8.48
CA GLY A 44 13.59 8.86 9.88
C GLY A 44 14.71 8.53 10.87
N ARG A 45 15.84 7.98 10.41
CA ARG A 45 16.98 7.56 11.22
C ARG A 45 16.51 6.72 12.41
N LEU A 46 16.93 7.04 13.63
CA LEU A 46 16.59 6.29 14.85
C LEU A 46 15.08 6.31 15.19
N LEU A 47 14.33 7.32 14.75
CA LEU A 47 12.90 7.46 15.09
C LEU A 47 11.98 6.57 14.23
N SER A 48 12.51 5.97 13.16
CA SER A 48 11.76 5.08 12.27
C SER A 48 11.31 3.76 12.94
N PHE A 49 12.12 3.21 13.84
CA PHE A 49 11.79 1.99 14.54
C PHE A 49 10.60 2.15 15.51
N PRO A 50 10.62 3.12 16.47
CA PRO A 50 9.48 3.29 17.37
C PRO A 50 8.21 3.70 16.62
N SER A 51 8.29 4.47 15.53
CA SER A 51 7.11 4.82 14.74
C SER A 51 6.48 3.60 14.05
N LEU A 52 7.28 2.65 13.56
CA LEU A 52 6.75 1.39 13.01
C LEU A 52 6.09 0.52 14.08
N VAL A 53 6.67 0.45 15.28
CA VAL A 53 6.07 -0.28 16.41
C VAL A 53 4.74 0.36 16.82
N LEU A 54 4.69 1.68 16.92
CA LEU A 54 3.47 2.42 17.23
C LEU A 54 2.39 2.23 16.15
N LEU A 55 2.77 2.27 14.88
CA LEU A 55 1.85 2.04 13.76
C LEU A 55 1.28 0.61 13.78
N GLY A 56 2.13 -0.38 14.06
CA GLY A 56 1.72 -1.78 14.22
C GLY A 56 0.76 -1.96 15.40
N GLY A 57 1.08 -1.38 16.55
CA GLY A 57 0.22 -1.40 17.73
C GLY A 57 -1.12 -0.71 17.50
N TRP A 58 -1.12 0.44 16.82
CA TRP A 58 -2.33 1.16 16.44
C TRP A 58 -3.24 0.30 15.55
N ASN A 59 -2.68 -0.31 14.49
CA ASN A 59 -3.43 -1.18 13.57
C ASN A 59 -3.97 -2.44 14.26
N TRP A 60 -3.24 -2.98 15.24
CA TRP A 60 -3.70 -4.10 16.05
C TRP A 60 -4.94 -3.71 16.88
N VAL A 61 -4.87 -2.59 17.60
CA VAL A 61 -5.97 -2.10 18.43
C VAL A 61 -7.21 -1.79 17.60
N THR A 62 -7.07 -1.12 16.45
CA THR A 62 -8.21 -0.80 15.58
C THR A 62 -8.83 -2.06 14.98
N SER A 63 -8.02 -3.08 14.64
CA SER A 63 -8.53 -4.38 14.18
C SER A 63 -9.33 -5.10 15.27
N LEU A 64 -8.89 -5.06 16.53
CA LEU A 64 -9.64 -5.64 17.65
C LEU A 64 -10.97 -4.92 17.88
N GLN A 65 -10.97 -3.59 17.85
CA GLN A 65 -12.20 -2.79 17.99
C GLN A 65 -13.21 -3.12 16.87
N LEU A 66 -12.72 -3.27 15.64
CA LEU A 66 -13.55 -3.64 14.51
C LEU A 66 -14.16 -5.04 14.69
N LEU A 67 -13.38 -6.02 15.14
CA LEU A 67 -13.87 -7.38 15.40
C LEU A 67 -14.92 -7.39 16.52
N GLN A 68 -14.71 -6.63 17.59
CA GLN A 68 -15.67 -6.50 18.68
C GLN A 68 -16.97 -5.84 18.21
N ALA A 69 -16.88 -4.76 17.45
CA ALA A 69 -18.03 -4.07 16.88
C ALA A 69 -18.82 -4.99 15.92
N HIS A 70 -18.12 -5.73 15.06
CA HIS A 70 -18.74 -6.71 14.17
C HIS A 70 -19.44 -7.83 14.96
N ALA A 71 -18.80 -8.37 16.00
CA ALA A 71 -19.41 -9.40 16.85
C ALA A 71 -20.64 -8.88 17.61
N ALA A 72 -20.63 -7.63 18.07
CA ALA A 72 -21.78 -7.00 18.71
C ALA A 72 -22.94 -6.82 17.72
N ALA A 73 -22.67 -6.26 16.53
CA ALA A 73 -23.69 -6.05 15.51
C ALA A 73 -24.28 -7.36 14.96
N ALA A 74 -23.46 -8.43 14.90
CA ALA A 74 -23.92 -9.77 14.53
C ALA A 74 -24.87 -10.37 15.58
N ARG A 75 -24.62 -10.18 16.88
CA ARG A 75 -25.51 -10.66 17.96
C ARG A 75 -26.87 -9.99 17.94
N GLU A 76 -26.94 -8.73 17.54
CA GLU A 76 -28.18 -7.97 17.42
C GLU A 76 -28.94 -8.25 16.11
N GLY A 77 -28.40 -9.09 15.22
CA GLY A 77 -29.02 -9.40 13.94
C GLY A 77 -29.03 -8.22 12.96
N LEU A 78 -28.23 -7.18 13.19
CA LEU A 78 -28.16 -5.99 12.34
C LEU A 78 -27.34 -6.21 11.06
N VAL A 79 -26.49 -7.23 11.05
CA VAL A 79 -25.62 -7.61 9.92
C VAL A 79 -26.20 -8.86 9.27
N GLY A 80 -26.97 -8.70 8.19
CA GLY A 80 -27.57 -9.86 7.51
C GLY A 80 -28.51 -9.59 6.32
N GLY A 81 -29.07 -8.39 6.17
CA GLY A 81 -30.15 -8.16 5.19
C GLY A 81 -29.73 -7.73 3.78
N ALA A 82 -28.62 -7.01 3.62
CA ALA A 82 -28.27 -6.37 2.35
C ALA A 82 -27.31 -7.23 1.53
N ARG A 83 -27.86 -8.11 0.67
CA ARG A 83 -27.08 -8.84 -0.34
C ARG A 83 -26.25 -7.85 -1.17
N GLY A 84 -24.93 -7.90 -1.00
CA GLY A 84 -23.97 -7.11 -1.78
C GLY A 84 -23.34 -5.92 -1.07
N ALA A 85 -23.77 -5.53 0.13
CA ALA A 85 -23.10 -4.48 0.89
C ALA A 85 -21.86 -5.03 1.62
N SER A 86 -20.73 -4.32 1.54
CA SER A 86 -19.51 -4.71 2.25
C SER A 86 -19.74 -4.71 3.76
N ALA A 87 -19.08 -5.62 4.50
CA ALA A 87 -19.22 -5.70 5.96
C ALA A 87 -18.89 -4.36 6.65
N TYR A 88 -17.91 -3.62 6.12
CA TYR A 88 -17.52 -2.29 6.60
C TYR A 88 -18.61 -1.22 6.36
N SER A 89 -19.26 -1.25 5.19
CA SER A 89 -20.36 -0.34 4.87
C SER A 89 -21.57 -0.60 5.77
N GLN A 90 -21.88 -1.87 6.06
CA GLN A 90 -22.95 -2.23 6.99
C GLN A 90 -22.61 -1.80 8.43
N LEU A 91 -21.39 -2.09 8.89
CA LEU A 91 -20.97 -1.75 10.25
C LEU A 91 -20.91 -0.24 10.48
N SER A 92 -20.40 0.53 9.51
CA SER A 92 -20.38 1.99 9.58
C SER A 92 -21.78 2.59 9.56
N ARG A 93 -22.71 1.99 8.80
CA ARG A 93 -24.12 2.41 8.80
C ARG A 93 -24.79 2.18 10.15
N VAL A 94 -24.52 1.06 10.81
CA VAL A 94 -25.06 0.76 12.14
C VAL A 94 -24.48 1.73 13.18
N ALA A 95 -23.18 2.01 13.13
CA ALA A 95 -22.51 2.84 14.12
C ALA A 95 -22.78 4.36 13.97
N LEU A 96 -22.85 4.86 12.73
CA LEU A 96 -22.82 6.30 12.41
C LEU A 96 -23.95 6.74 11.46
N GLY A 97 -24.84 5.83 11.06
CA GLY A 97 -25.89 6.09 10.09
C GLY A 97 -25.38 6.25 8.66
N LEU A 98 -26.21 6.85 7.80
CA LEU A 98 -25.93 7.00 6.36
C LEU A 98 -24.69 7.87 6.08
N GLY A 99 -24.44 8.89 6.91
CA GLY A 99 -23.28 9.76 6.77
C GLY A 99 -21.97 9.00 6.99
N GLY A 100 -21.91 8.17 8.03
CA GLY A 100 -20.73 7.34 8.29
C GLY A 100 -20.53 6.26 7.22
N GLN A 101 -21.61 5.70 6.68
CA GLN A 101 -21.53 4.78 5.54
C GLN A 101 -20.87 5.46 4.32
N CYS A 102 -21.35 6.65 3.95
CA CYS A 102 -20.79 7.40 2.82
C CYS A 102 -19.30 7.75 3.05
N LEU A 103 -18.93 8.15 4.27
CA LEU A 103 -17.55 8.45 4.62
C LEU A 103 -16.66 7.20 4.58
N ALA A 104 -17.13 6.06 5.10
CA ALA A 104 -16.40 4.80 5.08
C ALA A 104 -16.20 4.29 3.64
N ASP A 105 -17.25 4.27 2.82
CA ASP A 105 -17.15 3.84 1.43
C ASP A 105 -16.28 4.80 0.60
N GLY A 106 -16.43 6.11 0.80
CA GLY A 106 -15.60 7.12 0.13
C GLY A 106 -14.12 7.01 0.50
N SER A 107 -13.80 6.82 1.78
CA SER A 107 -12.42 6.63 2.23
C SER A 107 -11.82 5.31 1.74
N LEU A 108 -12.60 4.22 1.67
CA LEU A 108 -12.17 2.96 1.10
C LEU A 108 -11.84 3.09 -0.40
N VAL A 109 -12.71 3.75 -1.16
CA VAL A 109 -12.47 4.02 -2.59
C VAL A 109 -11.19 4.85 -2.79
N LEU A 110 -11.01 5.91 -2.00
CA LEU A 110 -9.83 6.75 -2.07
C LEU A 110 -8.54 5.99 -1.73
N LEU A 111 -8.58 5.15 -0.70
CA LEU A 111 -7.45 4.31 -0.29
C LEU A 111 -7.10 3.29 -1.38
N LEU A 112 -8.09 2.59 -1.92
CA LEU A 112 -7.88 1.62 -3.01
C LEU A 112 -7.35 2.30 -4.26
N LEU A 113 -7.87 3.47 -4.63
CA LEU A 113 -7.38 4.25 -5.76
C LEU A 113 -5.91 4.65 -5.57
N GLY A 114 -5.56 5.15 -4.38
CA GLY A 114 -4.18 5.50 -4.05
C GLY A 114 -3.22 4.31 -4.15
N VAL A 115 -3.64 3.15 -3.63
CA VAL A 115 -2.85 1.90 -3.73
C VAL A 115 -2.68 1.47 -5.19
N CYS A 116 -3.74 1.51 -6.00
CA CYS A 116 -3.69 1.17 -7.43
C CYS A 116 -2.74 2.09 -8.20
N VAL A 117 -2.85 3.41 -8.02
CA VAL A 117 -1.97 4.38 -8.68
C VAL A 117 -0.51 4.18 -8.24
N GLY A 118 -0.28 3.97 -6.94
CA GLY A 118 1.06 3.71 -6.41
C GLY A 118 1.70 2.46 -7.02
N LEU A 119 0.95 1.36 -7.08
CA LEU A 119 1.39 0.10 -7.71
C LEU A 119 1.70 0.29 -9.20
N GLN A 120 0.85 1.03 -9.92
CA GLN A 120 1.04 1.29 -11.35
C GLN A 120 2.29 2.13 -11.64
N ILE A 121 2.52 3.18 -10.86
CA ILE A 121 3.73 4.01 -10.98
C ILE A 121 4.99 3.19 -10.72
N GLN A 122 4.95 2.30 -9.74
CA GLN A 122 6.09 1.44 -9.38
C GLN A 122 6.35 0.38 -10.46
N ALA A 123 5.30 -0.28 -10.95
CA ALA A 123 5.39 -1.24 -12.04
C ALA A 123 5.96 -0.61 -13.31
N GLY A 124 5.46 0.57 -13.71
CA GLY A 124 5.98 1.30 -14.86
C GLY A 124 7.44 1.76 -14.67
N GLY A 125 7.85 2.12 -13.44
CA GLY A 125 9.23 2.44 -13.11
C GLY A 125 10.18 1.24 -13.25
N LEU A 126 9.78 0.08 -12.74
CA LEU A 126 10.55 -1.16 -12.87
C LEU A 126 10.64 -1.61 -14.33
N LEU A 127 9.55 -1.50 -15.09
CA LEU A 127 9.54 -1.84 -16.51
C LEU A 127 10.42 -0.90 -17.35
N ALA A 128 10.41 0.40 -17.04
CA ALA A 128 11.29 1.37 -17.69
C ALA A 128 12.77 1.07 -17.40
N TYR A 129 13.10 0.68 -16.17
CA TYR A 129 14.45 0.26 -15.79
C TYR A 129 14.90 -1.00 -16.56
N ALA A 130 14.01 -1.98 -16.73
CA ALA A 130 14.32 -3.23 -17.44
C ALA A 130 14.43 -3.06 -18.96
N THR A 131 13.65 -2.16 -19.56
CA THR A 131 13.54 -2.01 -21.03
C THR A 131 14.33 -0.83 -21.60
N GLY A 132 14.78 0.10 -20.75
CA GLY A 132 15.40 1.36 -21.18
C GLY A 132 14.43 2.35 -21.84
N GLN A 133 13.12 2.07 -21.83
CA GLN A 133 12.09 2.92 -22.43
C GLN A 133 11.69 4.09 -21.52
N SER A 134 10.98 5.07 -22.08
CA SER A 134 10.50 6.21 -21.29
C SER A 134 9.51 5.76 -20.20
N ARG A 135 9.68 6.29 -18.99
CA ARG A 135 8.83 5.95 -17.83
C ARG A 135 7.34 6.16 -18.10
N GLN A 136 6.99 7.24 -18.81
CA GLN A 136 5.60 7.55 -19.15
C GLN A 136 4.99 6.50 -20.08
N ALA A 137 5.74 6.03 -21.10
CA ALA A 137 5.28 4.96 -21.99
C ALA A 137 5.08 3.64 -21.23
N CYS A 138 6.01 3.27 -20.34
CA CYS A 138 5.87 2.07 -19.51
C CYS A 138 4.67 2.15 -18.55
N VAL A 139 4.42 3.30 -17.92
CA VAL A 139 3.25 3.49 -17.05
C VAL A 139 1.95 3.40 -17.86
N ALA A 140 1.87 4.04 -19.02
CA ALA A 140 0.71 3.96 -19.92
C ALA A 140 0.47 2.51 -20.39
N PHE A 141 1.54 1.78 -20.73
CA PHE A 141 1.47 0.38 -21.10
C PHE A 141 0.95 -0.50 -19.96
N THR A 142 1.47 -0.33 -18.72
CA THR A 142 0.94 -1.05 -17.55
C THR A 142 -0.53 -0.70 -17.26
N ALA A 143 -0.96 0.55 -17.51
CA ALA A 143 -2.36 0.96 -17.41
C ALA A 143 -3.25 0.17 -18.38
N LEU A 144 -2.80 0.09 -19.64
CA LEU A 144 -3.48 -0.62 -20.72
C LEU A 144 -3.63 -2.10 -20.39
N LEU A 145 -2.59 -2.71 -19.81
CA LEU A 145 -2.61 -4.12 -19.37
C LEU A 145 -3.54 -4.36 -18.18
N LEU A 146 -3.69 -3.39 -17.27
CA LEU A 146 -4.59 -3.51 -16.12
C LEU A 146 -6.06 -3.34 -16.48
N LEU A 147 -6.38 -2.60 -17.55
CA LEU A 147 -7.74 -2.37 -17.99
C LEU A 147 -8.57 -3.66 -18.19
N PRO A 148 -8.09 -4.70 -18.93
CA PRO A 148 -8.85 -5.93 -19.07
C PRO A 148 -9.01 -6.69 -17.74
N LEU A 149 -8.04 -6.61 -16.83
CA LEU A 149 -8.14 -7.21 -15.50
C LEU A 149 -9.26 -6.56 -14.67
N VAL A 150 -9.44 -5.24 -14.78
CA VAL A 150 -10.51 -4.51 -14.09
C VAL A 150 -11.88 -4.84 -14.68
N LEU A 151 -11.96 -5.11 -15.98
CA LEU A 151 -13.19 -5.51 -16.67
C LEU A 151 -13.56 -6.99 -16.45
N GLN A 152 -12.67 -7.79 -15.88
CA GLN A 152 -12.92 -9.21 -15.68
C GLN A 152 -13.92 -9.43 -14.53
N ARG A 153 -15.13 -9.83 -14.89
CA ARG A 153 -16.23 -10.08 -13.94
C ARG A 153 -16.01 -11.31 -13.05
N SER A 154 -15.16 -12.26 -13.47
CA SER A 154 -14.89 -13.50 -12.75
C SER A 154 -13.57 -13.43 -11.97
N MET A 155 -13.65 -13.49 -10.64
CA MET A 155 -12.50 -13.41 -9.73
C MET A 155 -11.75 -14.73 -9.55
N HIS A 156 -12.24 -15.84 -10.12
CA HIS A 156 -11.72 -17.16 -9.78
C HIS A 156 -10.27 -17.37 -10.21
N GLY A 157 -9.89 -16.88 -11.40
CA GLY A 157 -8.50 -16.92 -11.88
C GLY A 157 -7.55 -15.99 -11.11
N LEU A 158 -8.08 -14.92 -10.51
CA LEU A 158 -7.28 -13.92 -9.80
C LEU A 158 -6.64 -14.50 -8.53
N ALA A 159 -7.26 -15.49 -7.89
CA ALA A 159 -6.73 -16.13 -6.69
C ALA A 159 -5.40 -16.85 -6.94
N HIS A 160 -5.26 -17.57 -8.05
CA HIS A 160 -4.01 -18.26 -8.40
C HIS A 160 -2.89 -17.27 -8.75
N VAL A 161 -3.19 -16.26 -9.57
CA VAL A 161 -2.25 -15.16 -9.87
C VAL A 161 -1.85 -14.46 -8.57
N SER A 162 -2.78 -14.33 -7.63
CA SER A 162 -2.54 -13.71 -6.35
C SER A 162 -1.51 -14.47 -5.51
N ILE A 163 -1.64 -15.79 -5.41
CA ILE A 163 -0.71 -16.66 -4.68
C ILE A 163 0.67 -16.63 -5.34
N PHE A 164 0.72 -16.74 -6.67
CA PHE A 164 1.98 -16.67 -7.41
C PHE A 164 2.70 -15.33 -7.19
N GLY A 165 1.96 -14.22 -7.26
CA GLY A 165 2.51 -12.89 -6.98
C GLY A 165 3.08 -12.76 -5.56
N LEU A 166 2.43 -13.37 -4.56
CA LEU A 166 2.94 -13.38 -3.19
C LEU A 166 4.25 -14.17 -3.08
N ALA A 167 4.34 -15.34 -3.73
CA ALA A 167 5.57 -16.14 -3.74
C ALA A 167 6.74 -15.37 -4.38
N VAL A 168 6.50 -14.67 -5.49
CA VAL A 168 7.49 -13.82 -6.14
C VAL A 168 7.93 -12.66 -5.25
N LEU A 169 6.99 -12.00 -4.55
CA LEU A 169 7.32 -10.92 -3.60
C LEU A 169 8.17 -11.42 -2.43
N LEU A 170 7.81 -12.57 -1.84
CA LEU A 170 8.59 -13.18 -0.77
C LEU A 170 10.00 -13.55 -1.24
N PHE A 171 10.11 -14.16 -2.43
CA PHE A 171 11.40 -14.46 -3.03
C PHE A 171 12.25 -13.20 -3.24
N GLY A 172 11.66 -12.13 -3.78
CA GLY A 172 12.33 -10.84 -3.93
C GLY A 172 12.83 -10.27 -2.61
N LEU A 173 12.04 -10.35 -1.53
CA LEU A 173 12.45 -9.92 -0.20
C LEU A 173 13.61 -10.75 0.36
N VAL A 174 13.59 -12.07 0.15
CA VAL A 174 14.70 -12.96 0.55
C VAL A 174 15.98 -12.59 -0.20
N VAL A 175 15.90 -12.33 -1.52
CA VAL A 175 17.06 -11.91 -2.32
C VAL A 175 17.62 -10.57 -1.84
N VAL A 176 16.75 -9.58 -1.58
CA VAL A 176 17.17 -8.28 -1.05
C VAL A 176 17.82 -8.42 0.33
N ALA A 177 17.25 -9.25 1.21
CA ALA A 177 17.80 -9.52 2.54
C ALA A 177 19.17 -10.22 2.45
N ALA A 178 19.29 -11.26 1.62
CA ALA A 178 20.53 -11.98 1.40
C ALA A 178 21.62 -11.06 0.83
N TYR A 179 21.29 -10.27 -0.20
CA TYR A 179 22.20 -9.28 -0.78
C TYR A 179 22.64 -8.23 0.26
N GLY A 180 21.72 -7.78 1.12
CA GLY A 180 22.03 -6.87 2.21
C GLY A 180 23.04 -7.47 3.19
N VAL A 181 22.84 -8.74 3.58
CA VAL A 181 23.75 -9.46 4.48
C VAL A 181 25.12 -9.69 3.85
N THR A 182 25.19 -10.08 2.58
CA THR A 182 26.49 -10.33 1.91
C THR A 182 27.27 -9.05 1.65
N THR A 183 26.58 -7.95 1.32
CA THR A 183 27.23 -6.68 0.96
C THR A 183 27.63 -5.86 2.19
N TYR A 184 26.76 -5.76 3.18
CA TYR A 184 27.00 -4.94 4.37
C TYR A 184 27.50 -5.73 5.58
N GLY A 185 27.56 -7.06 5.47
CA GLY A 185 27.85 -7.96 6.57
C GLY A 185 26.69 -8.05 7.57
N VAL A 186 26.70 -9.08 8.41
CA VAL A 186 25.91 -9.06 9.64
C VAL A 186 26.62 -8.08 10.56
N PRO A 187 25.98 -6.99 11.05
CA PRO A 187 26.58 -6.14 12.05
C PRO A 187 26.85 -7.01 13.26
N ALA A 188 28.09 -7.46 13.39
CA ALA A 188 28.53 -8.16 14.58
C ALA A 188 28.25 -7.20 15.73
N LEU A 189 27.37 -7.60 16.65
CA LEU A 189 27.04 -6.88 17.88
C LEU A 189 28.29 -6.57 18.75
N SER A 190 29.47 -7.03 18.32
CA SER A 190 30.79 -6.66 18.78
C SER A 190 31.27 -5.34 18.16
N SER A 191 30.92 -4.21 18.77
CA SER A 191 31.90 -3.26 19.33
C SER A 191 31.21 -1.98 19.77
N ARG A 192 31.11 -1.85 21.09
CA ARG A 192 30.54 -0.77 21.87
C ARG A 192 31.40 0.52 21.79
N ARG A 193 31.66 1.03 20.58
CA ARG A 193 32.24 2.38 20.38
C ARG A 193 31.22 3.26 19.68
N GLY A 194 30.69 4.19 20.46
CA GLY A 194 29.60 5.08 20.05
C GLY A 194 29.91 5.80 18.72
N PRO A 195 28.92 5.92 17.83
CA PRO A 195 29.07 6.72 16.62
C PRO A 195 29.26 8.18 17.03
N ARG A 196 30.45 8.72 16.76
CA ARG A 196 30.63 10.17 16.75
C ARG A 196 29.71 10.70 15.66
N CYS A 197 28.68 11.44 16.06
CA CYS A 197 27.78 12.18 15.20
C CYS A 197 28.59 13.09 14.28
N ALA A 198 28.89 12.63 13.06
CA ALA A 198 29.17 13.51 11.95
C ALA A 198 27.82 14.08 11.49
N THR A 199 27.43 15.19 12.11
CA THR A 199 26.36 16.07 11.63
C THR A 199 26.84 16.75 10.34
N SER A 200 26.88 16.02 9.23
CA SER A 200 26.98 16.62 7.91
C SER A 200 25.60 17.16 7.55
N SER A 201 25.48 18.49 7.69
CA SER A 201 24.53 19.40 7.03
C SER A 201 23.76 18.77 5.86
N LEU A 202 22.61 18.15 6.15
CA LEU A 202 21.60 17.85 5.15
C LEU A 202 20.82 19.14 4.91
N ARG A 203 21.27 19.90 3.92
CA ARG A 203 20.60 21.07 3.37
C ARG A 203 19.19 20.65 2.92
N GLY A 204 18.17 21.22 3.54
CA GLY A 204 16.75 20.89 3.37
C GLY A 204 16.12 21.19 1.99
N ASP A 205 16.93 21.40 0.95
CA ASP A 205 16.45 21.82 -0.37
C ASP A 205 15.97 20.63 -1.23
N SER A 206 16.32 19.39 -0.87
CA SER A 206 15.97 18.20 -1.67
C SER A 206 14.52 17.74 -1.45
N MET A 207 13.91 18.06 -0.31
CA MET A 207 12.59 17.54 0.06
C MET A 207 11.46 18.28 -0.67
N LEU A 208 11.58 19.60 -0.80
CA LEU A 208 10.65 20.42 -1.61
C LEU A 208 10.73 20.07 -3.10
N TRP A 209 11.93 19.77 -3.60
CA TRP A 209 12.14 19.39 -5.00
C TRP A 209 11.45 18.05 -5.34
N TRP A 210 11.55 17.05 -4.46
CA TRP A 210 10.87 15.76 -4.65
C TRP A 210 9.35 15.84 -4.48
N CYS A 211 8.83 16.65 -3.56
CA CYS A 211 7.39 16.90 -3.44
C CYS A 211 6.82 17.60 -4.69
N LEU A 212 7.54 18.59 -5.23
CA LEU A 212 7.16 19.26 -6.48
C LEU A 212 7.21 18.31 -7.69
N GLN A 213 8.17 17.37 -7.70
CA GLN A 213 8.30 16.36 -8.75
C GLN A 213 7.22 15.26 -8.67
N LEU A 214 6.74 14.94 -7.45
CA LEU A 214 5.60 14.04 -7.22
C LEU A 214 4.25 14.68 -7.58
N LEU A 215 4.12 16.00 -7.44
CA LEU A 215 2.92 16.75 -7.83
C LEU A 215 2.79 16.97 -9.34
N GLY A 216 3.71 16.45 -10.16
CA GLY A 216 3.65 16.57 -11.62
C GLY A 216 3.78 18.01 -12.13
N LEU A 217 4.17 18.94 -11.26
CA LEU A 217 4.55 20.31 -11.63
C LEU A 217 5.97 20.26 -12.21
N ASP A 218 6.08 19.69 -13.41
CA ASP A 218 7.27 19.81 -14.24
C ASP A 218 7.46 21.29 -14.58
N SER A 219 8.31 21.98 -13.82
CA SER A 219 8.73 23.35 -14.07
C SER A 219 9.59 23.38 -15.34
N LYS A 220 8.94 23.22 -16.50
CA LYS A 220 9.54 23.37 -17.83
C LYS A 220 9.77 24.83 -18.25
N GLY A 221 9.79 25.76 -17.30
CA GLY A 221 9.67 27.19 -17.59
C GLY A 221 10.65 28.10 -16.85
N SER A 222 11.95 27.76 -16.73
CA SER A 222 12.93 28.78 -16.32
C SER A 222 14.39 28.43 -16.62
N ARG A 223 14.68 28.02 -17.86
CA ARG A 223 16.04 28.10 -18.43
C ARG A 223 15.97 28.61 -19.87
N ALA A 224 15.45 29.81 -20.04
CA ALA A 224 15.62 30.59 -21.26
C ALA A 224 16.12 31.99 -20.86
N ASN A 225 17.14 32.46 -21.57
CA ASN A 225 17.71 33.82 -21.54
C ASN A 225 18.67 34.16 -20.39
N GLY A 226 19.92 33.75 -20.55
CA GLY A 226 21.02 34.29 -19.74
C GLY A 226 22.41 34.19 -20.34
N HIS A 227 22.59 34.01 -21.66
CA HIS A 227 23.94 34.01 -22.26
C HIS A 227 23.90 34.35 -23.76
N ARG A 228 23.57 35.59 -24.12
CA ARG A 228 23.87 36.08 -25.47
C ARG A 228 23.93 37.61 -25.60
N LEU A 229 24.62 38.29 -24.69
CA LEU A 229 25.04 39.69 -24.90
C LEU A 229 26.42 39.84 -24.25
N LEU A 230 27.46 39.87 -25.08
CA LEU A 230 28.82 40.41 -24.85
C LEU A 230 29.87 39.62 -25.67
N ARG A 231 29.84 39.78 -27.00
CA ARG A 231 31.03 39.68 -27.85
C ARG A 231 30.71 40.17 -29.27
N SER A 232 30.78 41.48 -29.46
CA SER A 232 31.20 42.07 -30.74
C SER A 232 32.15 43.21 -30.39
N ARG A 233 33.44 42.91 -30.49
CA ARG A 233 34.51 43.86 -30.81
C ARG A 233 35.02 43.44 -32.17
#